data_AF-A0A7L6B8B8-F1
#
_entry.id   AF-A0A7L6B8B8-F1
#
_cell.length_a   1.000
_cell.length_b   1.000
_cell.length_c   1.000
_cell.angle_alpha   90.00
_cell.angle_beta   90.00
_cell.angle_gamma   90.00
#
_symmetry.space_group_name_H-M   'P 1'
#
loop_
_entity.id
_entity.type
_entity.pdbx_description
1 polymer ?
#
loop_
_entity_poly.entity_id
_entity_poly.type
_entity_poly.pdbx_seq_one_letter_code
_entity_poly.pdbx_strand_id
1 'polypeptide(L)'
;MMDGTGERQEIRRGRRRFRLLLAGTIVAFALVSFLLGALADGFWDTWLERGDPPGWAEVTGEVLMALGVVIEIVALVQMFRSGGYRANRKSRLWAVDWRRRRELVRAVRRGVVESPDDLPWLRATAAQLAGQRWIVLLLAGLATTNLGQGLLSFAPIWLVLLGLTGVMFGIACWQAPRDARRAEAFLRRYPAAAPTDA
;
A
#
# COMPACT_ATOMS: atom_id res chain seq x y z
N MET A 1 13.49 -29.10 14.37
CA MET A 1 12.79 -28.33 15.41
C MET A 1 13.65 -27.11 15.71
N MET A 2 13.28 -25.92 15.25
CA MET A 2 14.00 -24.68 15.62
C MET A 2 13.49 -24.22 16.99
N ASP A 3 14.40 -23.88 17.90
CA ASP A 3 14.06 -23.37 19.22
C ASP A 3 13.17 -22.12 19.13
N GLY A 4 12.08 -22.12 19.90
CA GLY A 4 11.09 -21.02 19.92
C GLY A 4 11.66 -19.65 20.35
N THR A 5 12.92 -19.60 20.80
CA THR A 5 13.67 -18.38 21.09
C THR A 5 14.22 -17.72 19.82
N GLY A 6 14.65 -18.50 18.82
CA GLY A 6 15.15 -18.02 17.53
C GLY A 6 14.04 -17.38 16.69
N GLU A 7 12.88 -18.04 16.60
CA GLU A 7 11.71 -17.52 15.88
C GLU A 7 11.25 -16.16 16.43
N ARG A 8 11.29 -15.99 17.77
CA ARG A 8 10.94 -14.71 18.42
C ARG A 8 11.92 -13.59 18.09
N GLN A 9 13.21 -13.88 17.95
CA GLN A 9 14.22 -12.87 17.59
C GLN A 9 14.08 -12.44 16.12
N GLU A 10 13.82 -13.37 15.21
CA GLU A 10 13.62 -13.07 13.78
C GLU A 10 12.36 -12.23 13.54
N ILE A 11 11.25 -12.56 14.20
CA ILE A 11 10.02 -11.75 14.17
C ILE A 11 10.29 -10.33 14.67
N ARG A 12 11.12 -10.16 15.71
CA ARG A 12 11.51 -8.84 16.24
C ARG A 12 12.33 -8.04 15.23
N ARG A 13 13.30 -8.67 14.55
CA ARG A 13 14.13 -8.04 13.52
C ARG A 13 13.31 -7.62 12.30
N GLY A 14 12.42 -8.48 11.80
CA GLY A 14 11.50 -8.16 10.71
C GLY A 14 10.59 -6.97 11.05
N ARG A 15 10.06 -6.92 12.27
CA ARG A 15 9.23 -5.82 12.76
C ARG A 15 9.99 -4.50 12.90
N ARG A 16 11.29 -4.52 13.24
CA ARG A 16 12.14 -3.32 13.30
C ARG A 16 12.41 -2.81 11.89
N ARG A 17 12.76 -3.69 10.95
CA ARG A 17 12.96 -3.33 9.52
C ARG A 17 11.71 -2.72 8.90
N PHE A 18 10.53 -3.30 9.12
CA PHE A 18 9.29 -2.73 8.59
C PHE A 18 8.97 -1.35 9.19
N ARG A 19 9.17 -1.17 10.50
CA ARG A 19 8.97 0.15 11.12
C ARG A 19 9.97 1.18 10.59
N LEU A 20 11.22 0.79 10.39
CA LEU A 20 12.23 1.66 9.78
C LEU A 20 11.90 1.96 8.31
N LEU A 21 11.35 1.00 7.56
CA LEU A 21 10.90 1.24 6.19
C LEU A 21 9.69 2.17 6.17
N LEU A 22 8.66 1.93 6.99
CA LEU A 22 7.49 2.79 7.05
C LEU A 22 7.85 4.20 7.52
N ALA A 23 8.61 4.32 8.61
CA ALA A 23 9.10 5.61 9.09
C ALA A 23 10.00 6.27 8.06
N GLY A 24 10.88 5.49 7.41
CA GLY A 24 11.73 5.95 6.32
C GLY A 24 10.92 6.44 5.11
N THR A 25 9.81 5.78 4.76
CA THR A 25 8.90 6.22 3.70
C THR A 25 8.18 7.50 4.08
N ILE A 26 7.68 7.61 5.31
CA ILE A 26 7.05 8.85 5.80
C ILE A 26 8.06 10.01 5.82
N VAL A 27 9.26 9.76 6.35
CA VAL A 27 10.34 10.75 6.41
C VAL A 27 10.83 11.11 5.01
N ALA A 28 10.98 10.14 4.10
CA ALA A 28 11.33 10.40 2.71
C ALA A 28 10.24 11.20 2.01
N PHE A 29 8.96 10.88 2.23
CA PHE A 29 7.85 11.63 1.65
C PHE A 29 7.83 13.07 2.20
N ALA A 30 7.98 13.25 3.51
CA ALA A 30 8.07 14.56 4.14
C ALA A 30 9.30 15.36 3.66
N LEU A 31 10.46 14.71 3.52
CA LEU A 31 11.67 15.33 2.97
C LEU A 31 11.50 15.72 1.51
N VAL A 32 10.87 14.87 0.69
CA VAL A 32 10.57 15.18 -0.71
C VAL A 32 9.59 16.35 -0.78
N SER A 33 8.50 16.35 0.00
CA SER A 33 7.57 17.47 0.07
C SER A 33 8.24 18.76 0.55
N PHE A 34 9.11 18.68 1.56
CA PHE A 34 9.88 19.81 2.07
C PHE A 34 10.90 20.32 1.05
N LEU A 35 11.66 19.43 0.41
CA LEU A 35 12.62 19.77 -0.65
C LEU A 35 11.92 20.39 -1.86
N LEU A 36 10.74 19.87 -2.24
CA LEU A 36 9.94 20.46 -3.32
C LEU A 36 9.46 21.88 -2.94
N GLY A 37 9.08 22.10 -1.68
CA GLY A 37 8.73 23.44 -1.19
C GLY A 37 9.93 24.38 -1.12
N ALA A 38 11.09 23.90 -0.67
CA ALA A 38 12.30 24.69 -0.47
C ALA A 38 13.08 24.98 -1.75
N LEU A 39 13.02 24.08 -2.74
CA LEU A 39 13.70 24.25 -4.03
C LEU A 39 12.90 25.11 -5.00
N ALA A 40 11.61 25.35 -4.74
CA ALA A 40 10.72 26.14 -5.60
C ALA A 40 11.27 27.56 -5.90
N ASP A 41 12.16 28.10 -5.08
CA ASP A 41 12.64 29.48 -5.17
C ASP A 41 13.90 29.70 -6.05
N GLY A 42 14.37 28.77 -6.90
CA GLY A 42 15.46 29.16 -7.82
C GLY A 42 16.09 28.17 -8.80
N PHE A 43 15.80 26.86 -8.76
CA PHE A 43 16.29 25.92 -9.81
C PHE A 43 15.26 25.68 -10.91
N TRP A 44 14.06 26.22 -10.74
CA TRP A 44 12.85 25.78 -11.43
C TRP A 44 12.25 26.79 -12.41
N ASP A 45 12.80 28.01 -12.48
CA ASP A 45 12.24 29.14 -13.23
C ASP A 45 12.12 28.92 -14.76
N THR A 46 12.77 27.89 -15.32
CA THR A 46 12.72 27.59 -16.78
C THR A 46 11.94 26.32 -17.17
N TRP A 47 11.69 25.39 -16.23
CA TRP A 47 10.95 24.14 -16.48
C TRP A 47 9.67 23.99 -15.66
N LEU A 48 9.49 24.87 -14.67
CA LEU A 48 8.39 24.93 -13.71
C LEU A 48 7.81 26.35 -13.64
N GLU A 49 7.81 27.08 -14.76
CA GLU A 49 6.96 28.27 -14.84
C GLU A 49 5.55 27.82 -14.48
N ARG A 50 5.12 28.20 -13.27
CA ARG A 50 3.83 27.81 -12.72
C ARG A 50 2.81 28.49 -13.62
N GLY A 51 2.24 27.71 -14.53
CA GLY A 51 1.18 28.20 -15.39
C GLY A 51 0.10 28.77 -14.49
N ASP A 52 -0.36 29.98 -14.78
CA ASP A 52 -1.43 30.60 -14.02
C ASP A 52 -2.70 29.76 -14.26
N PRO A 53 -3.14 28.95 -13.28
CA PRO A 53 -4.24 28.02 -13.52
C PRO A 53 -5.50 28.83 -13.79
N PRO A 54 -6.35 28.42 -14.75
CA PRO A 54 -7.64 29.08 -14.90
C PRO A 54 -8.45 28.89 -13.60
N GLY A 55 -9.22 29.89 -13.17
CA GLY A 55 -9.85 29.88 -11.84
C GLY A 55 -10.73 28.65 -11.55
N TRP A 56 -11.32 28.01 -12.56
CA TRP A 56 -12.05 26.74 -12.37
C TRP A 56 -11.12 25.58 -11.95
N ALA A 57 -9.89 25.54 -12.49
CA ALA A 57 -8.90 24.51 -12.19
C ALA A 57 -8.32 24.69 -10.80
N GLU A 58 -8.15 25.94 -10.36
CA GLU A 58 -7.75 26.26 -8.99
C GLU A 58 -8.76 25.73 -7.98
N VAL A 59 -10.04 26.14 -8.10
CA VAL A 59 -11.12 25.68 -7.21
C VAL A 59 -11.28 24.16 -7.27
N THR A 60 -11.24 23.57 -8.46
CA THR A 60 -11.33 22.11 -8.62
C THR A 60 -10.15 21.40 -7.96
N GLY A 61 -8.94 21.95 -8.11
CA GLY A 61 -7.72 21.42 -7.54
C GLY A 61 -7.75 21.42 -6.01
N GLU A 62 -8.17 22.52 -5.40
CA GLU A 62 -8.35 22.63 -3.95
C GLU A 62 -9.38 21.62 -3.42
N VAL A 63 -10.54 21.54 -4.07
CA VAL A 63 -11.61 20.61 -3.68
C VAL A 63 -11.15 19.15 -3.78
N LEU A 64 -10.46 18.78 -4.86
CA LEU A 64 -9.90 17.43 -5.02
C LEU A 64 -8.83 17.14 -3.98
N MET A 65 -7.95 18.09 -3.68
CA MET A 65 -6.92 17.93 -2.67
C MET A 65 -7.55 17.71 -1.28
N ALA A 66 -8.53 18.52 -0.89
CA ALA A 66 -9.25 18.37 0.36
C ALA A 66 -10.00 17.02 0.44
N LEU A 67 -10.69 16.64 -0.64
CA LEU A 67 -11.40 15.36 -0.73
C LEU A 67 -10.45 14.17 -0.61
N GLY A 68 -9.31 14.21 -1.30
CA GLY A 68 -8.28 13.18 -1.23
C GLY A 68 -7.77 12.96 0.19
N VAL A 69 -7.48 14.06 0.92
CA VAL A 69 -7.09 14.01 2.33
C VAL A 69 -8.18 13.39 3.21
N VAL A 70 -9.45 13.74 3.00
CA VAL A 70 -10.56 13.13 3.75
C VAL A 70 -10.64 11.62 3.48
N ILE A 71 -10.49 11.19 2.23
CA ILE A 71 -10.47 9.77 1.86
C ILE A 71 -9.30 9.04 2.54
N GLU A 72 -8.11 9.64 2.56
CA GLU A 72 -6.93 9.09 3.23
C GLU A 72 -7.17 8.91 4.74
N ILE A 73 -7.77 9.91 5.41
CA ILE A 73 -8.13 9.83 6.83
C ILE A 73 -9.12 8.69 7.08
N VAL A 74 -10.17 8.57 6.26
CA VAL A 74 -11.14 7.48 6.35
C VAL A 74 -10.48 6.11 6.16
N ALA A 75 -9.59 6.00 5.16
CA ALA A 75 -8.86 4.76 4.88
C ALA A 75 -7.95 4.36 6.06
N LEU A 76 -7.26 5.32 6.69
CA LEU A 76 -6.45 5.10 7.87
C LEU A 76 -7.30 4.67 9.07
N VAL A 77 -8.41 5.36 9.34
CA VAL A 77 -9.35 4.98 10.40
C VAL A 77 -9.87 3.56 10.18
N GLN A 78 -10.25 3.21 8.96
CA GLN A 78 -10.71 1.85 8.62
C GLN A 78 -9.60 0.81 8.78
N MET A 79 -8.36 1.12 8.39
CA MET A 79 -7.20 0.27 8.62
C MET A 79 -7.03 -0.04 10.11
N PHE A 80 -7.15 0.97 10.98
CA PHE A 80 -7.04 0.79 12.43
C PHE A 80 -8.24 0.04 13.01
N ARG A 81 -9.47 0.37 12.59
CA ARG A 81 -10.71 -0.27 13.07
C ARG A 81 -10.84 -1.73 12.66
N SER A 82 -10.38 -2.10 11.47
CA SER A 82 -10.44 -3.48 10.98
C SER A 82 -9.60 -4.48 11.80
N GLY A 83 -8.71 -3.99 12.68
CA GLY A 83 -7.77 -4.83 13.41
C GLY A 83 -6.72 -5.51 12.52
N GLY A 84 -6.77 -5.29 11.20
CA GLY A 84 -5.86 -5.87 10.21
C GLY A 84 -4.41 -5.51 10.50
N TYR A 85 -4.16 -4.30 11.01
CA TYR A 85 -2.83 -3.92 11.49
C TYR A 85 -2.33 -4.81 12.63
N ARG A 86 -3.18 -5.10 13.63
CA ARG A 86 -2.84 -5.94 14.79
C ARG A 86 -2.62 -7.40 14.37
N ALA A 87 -3.46 -7.91 13.47
CA ALA A 87 -3.32 -9.26 12.91
C ALA A 87 -2.03 -9.40 12.10
N ASN A 88 -1.76 -8.45 11.20
CA ASN A 88 -0.54 -8.45 10.40
C ASN A 88 0.72 -8.32 11.27
N ARG A 89 0.66 -7.55 12.37
CA ARG A 89 1.77 -7.40 13.32
C ARG A 89 2.13 -8.70 14.03
N LYS A 90 1.19 -9.64 14.18
CA LYS A 90 1.39 -10.96 14.77
C LYS A 90 1.70 -12.05 13.73
N SER A 91 1.69 -11.73 12.44
CA SER A 91 1.88 -12.73 11.38
C SER A 91 3.29 -13.32 11.40
N ARG A 92 3.38 -14.64 11.32
CA ARG A 92 4.66 -15.36 11.17
C ARG A 92 5.32 -15.08 9.82
N LEU A 93 4.59 -14.52 8.84
CA LEU A 93 5.12 -14.15 7.53
C LEU A 93 6.25 -13.12 7.58
N TRP A 94 6.45 -12.44 8.71
CA TRP A 94 7.58 -11.52 8.92
C TRP A 94 8.92 -12.22 9.18
N ALA A 95 8.90 -13.49 9.59
CA ALA A 95 10.11 -14.30 9.75
C ALA A 95 10.60 -14.87 8.41
N VAL A 96 9.74 -14.88 7.39
CA VAL A 96 10.03 -15.46 6.08
C VAL A 96 10.76 -14.45 5.19
N ASP A 97 11.77 -14.92 4.45
CA ASP A 97 12.51 -14.11 3.49
C ASP A 97 11.62 -13.45 2.43
N TRP A 98 12.04 -12.28 1.95
CA TRP A 98 11.30 -11.52 0.96
C TRP A 98 11.07 -12.29 -0.36
N ARG A 99 12.04 -13.11 -0.78
CA ARG A 99 11.91 -13.95 -1.98
C ARG A 99 10.81 -14.99 -1.81
N ARG A 100 10.83 -15.71 -0.69
CA ARG A 100 9.82 -16.72 -0.34
C ARG A 100 8.43 -16.10 -0.16
N ARG A 101 8.33 -14.90 0.43
CA ARG A 101 7.06 -14.17 0.52
C ARG A 101 6.47 -13.84 -0.86
N ARG A 102 7.31 -13.41 -1.82
CA ARG A 102 6.88 -13.16 -3.20
C ARG A 102 6.42 -14.44 -3.92
N GLU A 103 7.03 -15.58 -3.61
CA GLU A 103 6.61 -16.88 -4.13
C GLU A 103 5.26 -17.30 -3.56
N LEU A 104 5.06 -17.19 -2.24
CA LEU A 104 3.77 -17.47 -1.59
C LEU A 104 2.63 -16.61 -2.17
N VAL A 105 2.87 -15.31 -2.37
CA VAL A 105 1.88 -14.42 -3.00
C VAL A 105 1.57 -14.87 -4.43
N ARG A 106 2.59 -15.25 -5.21
CA ARG A 106 2.41 -15.76 -6.59
C ARG A 106 1.62 -17.06 -6.60
N ALA A 107 1.92 -17.99 -5.69
CA ALA A 107 1.22 -19.26 -5.54
C ALA A 107 -0.26 -19.06 -5.19
N VAL A 108 -0.57 -18.19 -4.22
CA VAL A 108 -1.97 -17.83 -3.88
C VAL A 108 -2.69 -17.19 -5.05
N ARG A 109 -2.05 -16.25 -5.78
CA ARG A 109 -2.64 -15.61 -6.96
C ARG A 109 -2.93 -16.59 -8.10
N ARG A 110 -2.10 -17.63 -8.25
CA ARG A 110 -2.28 -18.71 -9.23
C ARG A 110 -3.21 -19.82 -8.75
N GLY A 111 -3.50 -19.87 -7.45
CA GLY A 111 -4.30 -20.94 -6.84
C GLY A 111 -3.58 -22.30 -6.80
N VAL A 112 -2.24 -22.30 -6.78
CA VAL A 112 -1.42 -23.52 -6.83
C VAL A 112 -0.87 -23.84 -5.44
N VAL A 113 -0.92 -25.11 -5.06
CA VAL A 113 -0.30 -25.67 -3.85
C VAL A 113 0.74 -26.68 -4.29
N GLU A 114 2.02 -26.31 -4.23
CA GLU A 114 3.13 -27.19 -4.66
C GLU A 114 3.45 -28.27 -3.62
N SER A 115 3.34 -27.92 -2.34
CA SER A 115 3.51 -28.84 -1.21
C SER A 115 2.37 -28.66 -0.18
N PRO A 116 1.81 -29.75 0.38
CA PRO A 116 0.89 -29.67 1.51
C PRO A 116 1.47 -28.95 2.73
N ASP A 117 2.78 -29.01 2.92
CA ASP A 117 3.47 -28.36 4.05
C ASP A 117 3.46 -26.83 3.95
N ASP A 118 3.29 -26.30 2.74
CA ASP A 118 3.20 -24.85 2.49
C ASP A 118 1.78 -24.30 2.72
N LEU A 119 0.78 -25.18 2.84
CA LEU A 119 -0.62 -24.80 2.95
C LEU A 119 -0.90 -23.82 4.11
N PRO A 120 -0.31 -23.97 5.31
CA PRO A 120 -0.47 -23.00 6.40
C PRO A 120 0.07 -21.60 6.02
N TRP A 121 1.21 -21.53 5.35
CA TRP A 121 1.82 -20.29 4.89
C TRP A 121 1.03 -19.63 3.76
N LEU A 122 0.51 -20.42 2.83
CA LEU A 122 -0.36 -19.97 1.75
C LEU A 122 -1.70 -19.43 2.29
N ARG A 123 -2.32 -20.12 3.27
CA ARG A 123 -3.53 -19.64 3.95
C ARG A 123 -3.30 -18.32 4.69
N ALA A 124 -2.20 -18.21 5.45
CA ALA A 124 -1.84 -16.96 6.11
C ALA A 124 -1.61 -15.82 5.11
N THR A 125 -0.96 -16.12 3.97
CA THR A 125 -0.72 -15.15 2.90
C THR A 125 -2.04 -14.72 2.25
N ALA A 126 -2.94 -15.67 1.97
CA ALA A 126 -4.26 -15.39 1.42
C ALA A 126 -5.12 -14.56 2.37
N ALA A 127 -5.13 -14.88 3.66
CA ALA A 127 -5.82 -14.07 4.67
C ALA A 127 -5.27 -12.63 4.73
N GLN A 128 -3.95 -12.47 4.61
CA GLN A 128 -3.33 -11.14 4.55
C GLN A 128 -3.78 -10.36 3.30
N LEU A 129 -3.78 -10.99 2.12
CA LEU A 129 -4.21 -10.37 0.85
C LEU A 129 -5.71 -10.02 0.87
N ALA A 130 -6.56 -10.88 1.39
CA ALA A 130 -8.00 -10.62 1.54
C ALA A 130 -8.26 -9.42 2.46
N GLY A 131 -7.48 -9.28 3.53
CA GLY A 131 -7.56 -8.15 4.48
C GLY A 131 -7.03 -6.82 3.97
N GLN A 132 -6.41 -6.75 2.78
CA GLN A 132 -5.81 -5.54 2.23
C GLN A 132 -6.76 -4.66 1.40
N ARG A 133 -8.08 -4.91 1.42
CA ARG A 133 -9.05 -4.10 0.66
C ARG A 133 -9.01 -2.60 0.96
N TRP A 134 -8.69 -2.22 2.19
CA TRP A 134 -8.58 -0.82 2.61
C TRP A 134 -7.46 -0.05 1.88
N ILE A 135 -6.44 -0.74 1.36
CA ILE A 135 -5.36 -0.10 0.57
C ILE A 135 -5.93 0.59 -0.67
N VAL A 136 -7.02 0.06 -1.25
CA VAL A 136 -7.65 0.68 -2.43
C VAL A 136 -8.16 2.08 -2.11
N LEU A 137 -8.77 2.27 -0.93
CA LEU A 137 -9.24 3.58 -0.50
C LEU A 137 -8.07 4.54 -0.26
N LEU A 138 -6.99 4.06 0.36
CA LEU A 138 -5.79 4.87 0.56
C LEU A 138 -5.18 5.31 -0.78
N LEU A 139 -5.06 4.39 -1.74
CA LEU A 139 -4.53 4.69 -3.07
C LEU A 139 -5.46 5.62 -3.86
N ALA A 140 -6.78 5.48 -3.69
CA ALA A 140 -7.75 6.40 -4.28
C ALA A 140 -7.58 7.81 -3.71
N GLY A 141 -7.48 7.96 -2.39
CA GLY A 141 -7.24 9.25 -1.74
C GLY A 141 -5.94 9.90 -2.24
N LEU A 142 -4.84 9.15 -2.27
CA LEU A 142 -3.55 9.59 -2.80
C LEU A 142 -3.64 10.04 -4.26
N ALA A 143 -4.31 9.26 -5.11
CA ALA A 143 -4.51 9.62 -6.51
C ALA A 143 -5.33 10.91 -6.66
N THR A 144 -6.40 11.07 -5.88
CA THR A 144 -7.23 12.29 -5.85
C THR A 144 -6.41 13.50 -5.38
N THR A 145 -5.61 13.36 -4.33
CA THR A 145 -4.72 14.42 -3.83
C THR A 145 -3.71 14.84 -4.90
N ASN A 146 -3.06 13.87 -5.58
CA ASN A 146 -2.10 14.15 -6.65
C ASN A 146 -2.75 14.84 -7.85
N LEU A 147 -3.99 14.47 -8.20
CA LEU A 147 -4.77 15.16 -9.23
C LEU A 147 -5.04 16.62 -8.85
N GLY A 148 -5.43 16.87 -7.60
CA GLY A 148 -5.62 18.23 -7.08
C GLY A 148 -4.35 19.07 -7.18
N GLN A 149 -3.21 18.51 -6.72
CA GLN A 149 -1.90 19.17 -6.82
C GLN A 149 -1.48 19.46 -8.27
N GLY A 150 -1.73 18.53 -9.18
CA GLY A 150 -1.44 18.72 -10.60
C GLY A 150 -2.22 19.89 -11.21
N LEU A 151 -3.52 20.02 -10.88
CA LEU A 151 -4.35 21.14 -11.32
C LEU A 151 -3.88 22.48 -10.74
N LEU A 152 -3.48 22.51 -9.47
CA LEU A 152 -2.99 23.73 -8.79
C LEU A 152 -1.62 24.20 -9.27
N SER A 153 -0.82 23.33 -9.87
CA SER A 153 0.49 23.71 -10.39
C SER A 153 0.49 24.05 -11.87
N PHE A 154 -0.43 23.47 -12.65
CA PHE A 154 -0.61 23.66 -14.09
C PHE A 154 0.66 23.65 -14.96
N ALA A 155 1.75 23.04 -14.49
CA ALA A 155 3.02 22.97 -15.21
C ALA A 155 3.12 21.68 -16.04
N PRO A 156 3.75 21.70 -17.23
CA PRO A 156 3.85 20.53 -18.11
C PRO A 156 4.49 19.31 -17.46
N ILE A 157 5.50 19.51 -16.60
CA ILE A 157 6.15 18.42 -15.87
C ILE A 157 5.18 17.69 -14.93
N TRP A 158 4.24 18.41 -14.32
CA TRP A 158 3.21 17.82 -13.48
C TRP A 158 2.23 16.97 -14.27
N LEU A 159 1.94 17.30 -15.53
CA LEU A 159 1.11 16.44 -16.39
C LEU A 159 1.78 15.09 -16.64
N VAL A 160 3.10 15.06 -16.86
CA VAL A 160 3.87 13.81 -17.03
C VAL A 160 3.86 13.00 -15.74
N LEU A 161 4.16 13.64 -14.60
CA LEU A 161 4.14 12.97 -13.29
C LEU A 161 2.73 12.47 -12.93
N LEU A 162 1.71 13.25 -13.23
CA LEU A 162 0.30 12.89 -13.02
C LEU A 162 -0.10 11.71 -13.90
N GLY A 163 0.32 11.70 -15.16
CA GLY A 163 0.10 10.56 -16.06
C GLY A 163 0.77 9.29 -15.54
N LEU A 164 2.04 9.38 -15.13
CA LEU A 164 2.80 8.24 -14.60
C LEU A 164 2.18 7.70 -13.29
N THR A 165 1.92 8.59 -12.33
CA THR A 165 1.31 8.23 -11.04
C THR A 165 -0.11 7.69 -11.24
N GLY A 166 -0.89 8.31 -12.13
CA GLY A 166 -2.24 7.86 -12.51
C GLY A 166 -2.24 6.43 -13.06
N VAL A 167 -1.31 6.10 -13.96
CA VAL A 167 -1.14 4.72 -14.48
C VAL A 167 -0.76 3.75 -13.36
N MET A 168 0.21 4.12 -12.51
CA MET A 168 0.63 3.28 -11.39
C MET A 168 -0.52 3.02 -10.40
N PHE A 169 -1.26 4.06 -10.01
CA PHE A 169 -2.42 3.94 -9.12
C PHE A 169 -3.55 3.17 -9.78
N GLY A 170 -3.84 3.40 -11.06
CA GLY A 170 -4.85 2.65 -11.82
C GLY A 170 -4.56 1.15 -11.83
N ILE A 171 -3.31 0.77 -12.10
CA ILE A 171 -2.87 -0.62 -12.03
C ILE A 171 -3.03 -1.18 -10.62
N ALA A 172 -2.59 -0.45 -9.59
CA ALA A 172 -2.67 -0.90 -8.21
C ALA A 172 -4.12 -1.07 -7.71
N CYS A 173 -4.99 -0.10 -8.02
CA CYS A 173 -6.42 -0.12 -7.72
C CYS A 173 -7.16 -1.24 -8.46
N TRP A 174 -6.71 -1.63 -9.65
CA TRP A 174 -7.26 -2.78 -10.36
C TRP A 174 -6.76 -4.13 -9.81
N GLN A 175 -5.46 -4.21 -9.48
CA GLN A 175 -4.84 -5.45 -9.00
C GLN A 175 -5.28 -5.81 -7.58
N ALA A 176 -5.36 -4.85 -6.66
CA ALA A 176 -5.69 -5.08 -5.26
C ALA A 176 -7.04 -5.81 -5.03
N PRO A 177 -8.18 -5.36 -5.59
CA PRO A 177 -9.45 -6.07 -5.42
C PRO A 177 -9.46 -7.42 -6.13
N ARG A 178 -8.78 -7.53 -7.28
CA ARG A 178 -8.65 -8.81 -8.01
C ARG A 178 -7.88 -9.84 -7.17
N ASP A 179 -6.80 -9.42 -6.53
CA ASP A 179 -6.01 -10.27 -5.65
C ASP A 179 -6.75 -10.62 -4.36
N ALA A 180 -7.48 -9.69 -3.77
CA ALA A 180 -8.34 -9.96 -2.62
C ALA A 180 -9.40 -11.03 -2.95
N ARG A 181 -10.07 -10.92 -4.10
CA ARG A 181 -11.05 -11.92 -4.57
C ARG A 181 -10.40 -13.29 -4.82
N ARG A 182 -9.21 -13.33 -5.41
CA ARG A 182 -8.44 -14.57 -5.61
C ARG A 182 -8.05 -15.21 -4.29
N ALA A 183 -7.60 -14.41 -3.33
CA ALA A 183 -7.23 -14.87 -2.01
C ALA A 183 -8.44 -15.42 -1.23
N GLU A 184 -9.61 -14.78 -1.32
CA GLU A 184 -10.85 -15.30 -0.76
C GLU A 184 -11.29 -16.61 -1.43
N ALA A 185 -11.15 -16.72 -2.75
CA ALA A 185 -11.40 -17.97 -3.46
C ALA A 185 -10.44 -19.08 -3.01
N PHE A 186 -9.16 -18.75 -2.80
CA PHE A 186 -8.17 -19.68 -2.27
C PHE A 186 -8.55 -20.18 -0.87
N LEU A 187 -8.94 -19.27 0.04
CA LEU A 187 -9.36 -19.63 1.39
C LEU A 187 -10.62 -20.50 1.41
N ARG A 188 -11.57 -20.25 0.50
CA ARG A 188 -12.76 -21.10 0.34
C ARG A 188 -12.42 -22.51 -0.16
N ARG A 189 -11.44 -22.62 -1.06
CA ARG A 189 -10.97 -23.92 -1.58
C ARG A 189 -10.17 -24.72 -0.55
N TYR A 190 -9.43 -24.04 0.31
CA TYR A 190 -8.59 -24.65 1.34
C TYR A 190 -8.97 -24.12 2.73
N PRO A 191 -10.15 -24.45 3.26
CA PRO A 191 -10.60 -23.99 4.57
C PRO A 191 -9.67 -24.49 5.67
N ALA A 192 -9.51 -23.73 6.75
CA ALA A 192 -8.80 -24.21 7.93
C ALA A 192 -9.44 -25.53 8.40
N ALA A 193 -8.64 -26.52 8.78
CA ALA A 193 -9.18 -27.72 9.41
C ALA A 193 -10.02 -27.27 10.61
N ALA A 194 -11.24 -27.78 10.72
CA ALA A 194 -12.04 -27.55 11.92
C ALA A 194 -11.18 -27.93 13.12
N PRO A 195 -11.19 -27.15 14.22
CA PRO A 195 -10.63 -27.62 15.46
C PRO A 195 -11.33 -28.96 15.73
N THR A 196 -10.59 -30.05 15.61
CA THR A 196 -11.07 -31.36 16.04
C THR A 196 -11.39 -31.18 17.50
N ASP A 197 -12.68 -31.23 17.85
CA ASP A 197 -13.15 -31.14 19.22
C ASP A 197 -12.31 -32.09 20.07
N ALA A 198 -11.44 -31.51 20.90
CA ALA A 198 -10.53 -32.18 21.79
C ALA A 198 -11.04 -32.04 23.22
#